data_AF-A0A229UWJ9-F1
#
_entry.id   AF-A0A229UWJ9-F1
#
_cell.length_a   1.000
_cell.length_b   1.000
_cell.length_c   1.000
_cell.angle_alpha   90.00
_cell.angle_beta   90.00
_cell.angle_gamma   90.00
#
_symmetry.space_group_name_H-M   'P 1'
#
loop_
_entity.id
_entity.type
_entity.pdbx_description
1 polymer ?
#
loop_
_entity_poly.entity_id
_entity_poly.type
_entity_poly.pdbx_seq_one_letter_code
_entity_poly.pdbx_strand_id
1 'polypeptide(L)'
;MNPYEDLAGLGRHYLQADSYGAAAFCFYRALLEDRGNGNAWNGLVLALSLMRKEDDSQTVLARFALQPGLTFDRDMVTFVMMLWQQNPRALSEWLRGVLQMQGVSEQDQQLLSQMAGELEVAYQELVSKYGEEKLQSQGMLSLEQYAGRRIELDWLMEESFDKILEHVKQWIEDPNMVLAAVRLLCMLPDVRSEKLLRRVCRNEQIDPKVRTHALLALRWLGVRGNAALNKFEESFIISLDNPEPELTVSVPAAYKPVLDRMKLWVAKQQGLVTPAQYEDIASTDEADLPEEIMEKLNEADVPSVLQEVAHMLIRAAYDQYYPLVPKISGTRQWSAALLMLMKDYAVGFLGSWPYGEPEQDQTAILHRNWLLSASPDFYDLIEAARKQMAELQG
;
A
#
# COMPACT_ATOMS: atom_id res chain seq x y z
N MET A 1 -20.84 29.06 -18.92
CA MET A 1 -19.65 28.34 -18.43
C MET A 1 -20.17 27.16 -17.65
N ASN A 2 -19.97 25.98 -18.19
CA ASN A 2 -20.54 24.75 -17.64
C ASN A 2 -19.62 24.30 -16.49
N PRO A 3 -20.11 24.07 -15.26
CA PRO A 3 -19.27 23.59 -14.15
C PRO A 3 -18.66 22.19 -14.39
N TYR A 4 -18.96 21.56 -15.54
CA TYR A 4 -18.45 20.27 -15.98
C TYR A 4 -17.32 20.37 -17.04
N GLU A 5 -16.87 21.56 -17.43
CA GLU A 5 -15.95 21.75 -18.58
C GLU A 5 -14.45 21.44 -18.33
N ASP A 6 -14.02 21.09 -17.11
CA ASP A 6 -12.68 20.55 -16.86
C ASP A 6 -12.68 19.48 -15.76
N LEU A 7 -13.05 18.24 -16.12
CA LEU A 7 -13.01 17.09 -15.21
C LEU A 7 -11.62 16.84 -14.62
N ALA A 8 -10.55 17.11 -15.38
CA ALA A 8 -9.18 17.01 -14.87
C ALA A 8 -8.89 18.10 -13.83
N GLY A 9 -9.41 19.31 -14.02
CA GLY A 9 -9.37 20.40 -13.04
C GLY A 9 -10.11 20.07 -11.74
N LEU A 10 -11.31 19.48 -11.86
CA LEU A 10 -12.04 18.99 -10.70
C LEU A 10 -11.30 17.86 -9.98
N GLY A 11 -10.69 16.93 -10.73
CA GLY A 11 -9.83 15.89 -10.18
C GLY A 11 -8.66 16.45 -9.36
N ARG A 12 -7.98 17.49 -9.87
CA ARG A 12 -6.91 18.19 -9.13
C ARG A 12 -7.42 18.84 -7.85
N HIS A 13 -8.59 19.47 -7.89
CA HIS A 13 -9.21 20.06 -6.68
C HIS A 13 -9.47 19.00 -5.60
N TYR A 14 -10.03 17.84 -5.98
CA TYR A 14 -10.23 16.74 -5.04
C TYR A 14 -8.92 16.17 -4.49
N LEU A 15 -7.90 16.05 -5.34
CA LEU A 15 -6.58 15.56 -4.94
C LEU A 15 -5.95 16.48 -3.88
N GLN A 16 -6.00 17.79 -4.08
CA GLN A 16 -5.52 18.79 -3.12
C GLN A 16 -6.30 18.80 -1.80
N ALA A 17 -7.53 18.28 -1.81
CA ALA A 17 -8.36 18.18 -0.63
C ALA A 17 -8.24 16.82 0.08
N ASP A 18 -7.33 15.92 -0.31
CA ASP A 18 -7.26 14.54 0.17
C ASP A 18 -8.47 13.63 -0.17
N SER A 19 -9.26 14.01 -1.17
CA SER A 19 -10.41 13.24 -1.66
C SER A 19 -9.99 12.32 -2.82
N TYR A 20 -9.06 11.41 -2.55
CA TYR A 20 -8.37 10.64 -3.60
C TYR A 20 -9.29 9.77 -4.46
N GLY A 21 -10.35 9.19 -3.89
CA GLY A 21 -11.29 8.37 -4.66
C GLY A 21 -12.16 9.21 -5.61
N ALA A 22 -12.64 10.36 -5.15
CA ALA A 22 -13.32 11.33 -6.01
C ALA A 22 -12.38 11.89 -7.11
N ALA A 23 -11.11 12.10 -6.79
CA ALA A 23 -10.10 12.50 -7.77
C ALA A 23 -9.89 11.41 -8.84
N ALA A 24 -9.68 10.15 -8.42
CA ALA A 24 -9.52 9.01 -9.33
C ALA A 24 -10.73 8.86 -10.28
N PHE A 25 -11.96 9.02 -9.77
CA PHE A 25 -13.16 9.04 -10.60
C PHE A 25 -13.13 10.12 -11.68
N CYS A 26 -12.79 11.36 -11.29
CA CYS A 26 -12.76 12.50 -12.22
C CYS A 26 -11.69 12.31 -13.30
N PHE A 27 -10.48 11.86 -12.92
CA PHE A 27 -9.41 11.59 -13.86
C PHE A 27 -9.75 10.44 -14.79
N TYR A 28 -10.31 9.35 -14.27
CA TYR A 28 -10.72 8.22 -15.11
C TYR A 28 -11.79 8.63 -16.12
N ARG A 29 -12.80 9.42 -15.71
CA ARG A 29 -13.78 9.98 -16.65
C ARG A 29 -13.17 10.90 -17.69
N ALA A 30 -12.21 11.74 -17.31
CA ALA A 30 -11.48 12.58 -18.25
C ALA A 30 -10.72 11.73 -19.30
N LEU A 31 -10.18 10.56 -18.91
CA LEU A 31 -9.53 9.63 -19.83
C LEU A 31 -10.52 8.90 -20.76
N LEU A 32 -11.76 8.68 -20.32
CA LEU A 32 -12.81 8.15 -21.19
C LEU A 32 -13.22 9.16 -22.27
N GLU A 33 -13.15 10.46 -21.96
CA GLU A 33 -13.44 11.54 -22.90
C GLU A 33 -12.24 11.85 -23.81
N ASP A 34 -11.02 11.86 -23.26
CA ASP A 34 -9.77 12.09 -23.99
C ASP A 34 -8.63 11.24 -23.43
N ARG A 35 -8.28 10.16 -24.14
CA ARG A 35 -7.15 9.27 -23.79
C ARG A 35 -5.78 9.95 -23.94
N GLY A 36 -5.69 11.08 -24.65
CA GLY A 36 -4.48 11.88 -24.81
C GLY A 36 -4.18 12.81 -23.62
N ASN A 37 -5.07 12.86 -22.62
CA ASN A 37 -4.92 13.76 -21.48
C ASN A 37 -3.87 13.25 -20.48
N GLY A 38 -2.61 13.63 -20.68
CA GLY A 38 -1.49 13.26 -19.80
C GLY A 38 -1.71 13.64 -18.34
N ASN A 39 -2.31 14.80 -18.06
CA ASN A 39 -2.61 15.22 -16.69
C ASN A 39 -3.60 14.27 -16.00
N ALA A 40 -4.57 13.71 -16.73
CA ALA A 40 -5.52 12.76 -16.18
C ALA A 40 -4.86 11.41 -15.91
N TRP A 41 -3.93 10.95 -16.75
CA TRP A 41 -3.13 9.76 -16.46
C TRP A 41 -2.30 9.93 -15.18
N ASN A 42 -1.55 11.02 -15.06
CA ASN A 42 -0.69 11.28 -13.90
C ASN A 42 -1.54 11.41 -12.62
N GLY A 43 -2.64 12.16 -12.71
CA GLY A 43 -3.58 12.32 -11.62
C GLY A 43 -4.22 11.01 -11.16
N LEU A 44 -4.59 10.13 -12.10
CA LEU A 44 -5.17 8.83 -11.77
C LEU A 44 -4.17 7.92 -11.08
N VAL A 45 -2.94 7.82 -11.60
CA VAL A 45 -1.86 7.04 -10.98
C VAL A 45 -1.57 7.53 -9.57
N LEU A 46 -1.45 8.84 -9.39
CA LEU A 46 -1.18 9.45 -8.09
C LEU A 46 -2.33 9.18 -7.10
N ALA A 47 -3.58 9.39 -7.51
CA ALA A 47 -4.75 9.15 -6.66
C ALA A 47 -4.85 7.68 -6.20
N LEU A 48 -4.65 6.72 -7.11
CA LEU A 48 -4.67 5.29 -6.79
C LEU A 48 -3.51 4.90 -5.86
N SER A 49 -2.32 5.47 -6.10
CA SER A 49 -1.13 5.21 -5.28
C SER A 49 -1.28 5.75 -3.85
N LEU A 50 -1.88 6.94 -3.68
CA LEU A 50 -2.18 7.51 -2.36
C LEU A 50 -3.24 6.71 -1.58
N MET A 51 -4.11 5.99 -2.29
CA MET A 51 -5.05 5.02 -1.69
C MET A 51 -4.45 3.63 -1.47
N ARG A 52 -3.17 3.41 -1.83
CA ARG A 52 -2.49 2.09 -1.82
C ARG A 52 -3.23 1.03 -2.65
N LYS A 53 -3.85 1.42 -3.78
CA LYS A 53 -4.44 0.49 -4.75
C LYS A 53 -3.37 0.06 -5.77
N GLU A 54 -2.37 -0.69 -5.30
CA GLU A 54 -1.17 -1.04 -6.07
C GLU A 54 -1.47 -1.79 -7.38
N ASP A 55 -2.37 -2.77 -7.35
CA ASP A 55 -2.79 -3.51 -8.55
C ASP A 55 -3.45 -2.60 -9.60
N ASP A 56 -4.28 -1.65 -9.17
CA ASP A 56 -4.91 -0.69 -10.06
C ASP A 56 -3.88 0.31 -10.61
N SER A 57 -2.97 0.79 -9.75
CA SER A 57 -1.87 1.66 -10.16
C SER A 57 -0.97 0.98 -11.20
N GLN A 58 -0.60 -0.29 -11.00
CA GLN A 58 0.16 -1.09 -11.97
C GLN A 58 -0.60 -1.21 -13.30
N THR A 59 -1.90 -1.49 -13.24
CA THR A 59 -2.75 -1.62 -14.43
C THR A 59 -2.84 -0.29 -15.21
N VAL A 60 -3.05 0.83 -14.51
CA VAL A 60 -3.11 2.17 -15.12
C VAL A 60 -1.76 2.58 -15.67
N LEU A 61 -0.65 2.34 -14.96
CA LEU A 61 0.71 2.61 -15.44
C LEU A 61 1.04 1.79 -16.70
N ALA A 62 0.59 0.54 -16.76
CA ALA A 62 0.77 -0.31 -17.92
C ALA A 62 -0.01 0.23 -19.13
N ARG A 63 -1.28 0.60 -18.92
CA ARG A 63 -2.11 1.23 -19.97
C ARG A 63 -1.52 2.57 -20.44
N PHE A 64 -0.96 3.36 -19.54
CA PHE A 64 -0.26 4.62 -19.85
C PHE A 64 0.93 4.39 -20.78
N ALA A 65 1.83 3.46 -20.44
CA ALA A 65 3.03 3.19 -21.25
C ALA A 65 2.73 2.60 -22.64
N LEU A 66 1.59 1.92 -22.79
CA LEU A 66 1.13 1.38 -24.06
C LEU A 66 0.35 2.39 -24.92
N GLN A 67 0.10 3.60 -24.41
CA GLN A 67 -0.65 4.63 -25.12
C GLN A 67 0.30 5.52 -25.94
N PRO A 68 0.20 5.51 -27.29
CA PRO A 68 1.09 6.30 -28.13
C PRO A 68 0.81 7.80 -28.01
N GLY A 69 1.88 8.60 -28.07
CA GLY A 69 1.79 10.06 -28.23
C GLY A 69 1.51 10.86 -26.95
N LEU A 70 1.54 10.23 -25.77
CA LEU A 70 1.48 10.96 -24.49
C LEU A 70 2.78 11.74 -24.22
N THR A 71 2.68 12.76 -23.39
CA THR A 71 3.85 13.48 -22.85
C THR A 71 4.38 12.73 -21.63
N PHE A 72 5.67 12.43 -21.65
CA PHE A 72 6.35 11.80 -20.53
C PHE A 72 6.44 12.75 -19.33
N ASP A 73 6.06 12.25 -18.16
CA ASP A 73 6.30 12.88 -16.87
C ASP A 73 7.34 12.06 -16.10
N ARG A 74 8.46 12.69 -15.77
CA ARG A 74 9.58 12.04 -15.09
C ARG A 74 9.21 11.55 -13.69
N ASP A 75 8.24 12.19 -13.03
CA ASP A 75 7.80 11.80 -11.69
C ASP A 75 7.15 10.41 -11.68
N MET A 76 6.70 9.90 -12.83
CA MET A 76 6.17 8.53 -12.96
C MET A 76 7.22 7.45 -12.76
N VAL A 77 8.50 7.74 -13.04
CA VAL A 77 9.57 6.74 -12.92
C VAL A 77 9.67 6.19 -11.50
N THR A 78 9.52 7.05 -10.49
CA THR A 78 9.58 6.64 -9.09
C THR A 78 8.45 5.66 -8.73
N PHE A 79 7.22 5.90 -9.21
CA PHE A 79 6.09 5.00 -8.97
C PHE A 79 6.30 3.64 -9.61
N VAL A 80 6.78 3.62 -10.86
CA VAL A 80 7.01 2.39 -11.64
C VAL A 80 8.12 1.56 -11.01
N MET A 81 9.23 2.20 -10.61
CA MET A 81 10.32 1.52 -9.91
C MET A 81 9.87 0.90 -8.60
N MET A 82 9.00 1.57 -7.84
CA MET A 82 8.44 1.04 -6.60
C MET A 82 7.52 -0.16 -6.86
N LEU A 83 6.63 -0.07 -7.86
CA LEU A 83 5.59 -1.08 -8.11
C LEU A 83 6.09 -2.33 -8.86
N TRP A 84 7.14 -2.21 -9.67
CA TRP A 84 7.71 -3.34 -10.43
C TRP A 84 9.18 -3.62 -10.11
N GLN A 85 9.66 -3.22 -8.93
CA GLN A 85 11.04 -3.48 -8.49
C GLN A 85 11.44 -4.96 -8.63
N GLN A 86 10.50 -5.87 -8.37
CA GLN A 86 10.69 -7.32 -8.41
C GLN A 86 10.24 -7.96 -9.74
N ASN A 87 9.82 -7.16 -10.72
CA ASN A 87 9.40 -7.62 -12.04
C ASN A 87 10.21 -6.92 -13.14
N PRO A 88 11.45 -7.39 -13.42
CA PRO A 88 12.32 -6.75 -14.40
C PRO A 88 11.71 -6.71 -15.81
N ARG A 89 10.84 -7.67 -16.15
CA ARG A 89 10.13 -7.73 -17.44
C ARG A 89 9.17 -6.56 -17.62
N ALA A 90 8.21 -6.39 -16.71
CA ALA A 90 7.23 -5.31 -16.81
C ALA A 90 7.92 -3.94 -16.73
N LEU A 91 8.94 -3.81 -15.88
CA LEU A 91 9.72 -2.59 -15.75
C LEU A 91 10.46 -2.24 -17.04
N SER A 92 11.13 -3.20 -17.69
CA SER A 92 11.81 -2.95 -18.96
C SER A 92 10.83 -2.58 -20.07
N GLU A 93 9.72 -3.31 -20.20
CA GLU A 93 8.68 -3.03 -21.19
C GLU A 93 8.08 -1.63 -20.99
N TRP A 94 7.85 -1.19 -19.74
CA TRP A 94 7.36 0.15 -19.43
C TRP A 94 8.36 1.23 -19.84
N LEU A 95 9.65 1.06 -19.51
CA LEU A 95 10.72 1.99 -19.91
C LEU A 95 10.80 2.10 -21.45
N ARG A 96 10.68 0.98 -22.16
CA ARG A 96 10.62 0.97 -23.64
C ARG A 96 9.40 1.71 -24.18
N GLY A 97 8.25 1.57 -23.54
CA GLY A 97 7.03 2.32 -23.90
C GLY A 97 7.22 3.82 -23.75
N VAL A 98 7.78 4.26 -22.63
CA VAL A 98 8.04 5.68 -22.36
C VAL A 98 9.05 6.29 -23.33
N LEU A 99 10.04 5.56 -23.80
CA LEU A 99 10.99 6.06 -24.80
C LEU A 99 10.32 6.49 -26.12
N GLN A 100 9.10 6.03 -26.38
CA GLN A 100 8.30 6.42 -27.56
C GLN A 100 7.41 7.65 -27.31
N MET A 101 7.40 8.20 -26.09
CA MET A 101 6.57 9.34 -25.71
C MET A 101 7.20 10.69 -26.08
N GLN A 102 6.38 11.72 -26.11
CA GLN A 102 6.83 13.10 -26.31
C GLN A 102 7.47 13.64 -25.03
N GLY A 103 8.42 14.57 -25.16
CA GLY A 103 9.00 15.28 -24.02
C GLY A 103 10.13 14.55 -23.28
N VAL A 104 10.54 13.36 -23.73
CA VAL A 104 11.73 12.67 -23.19
C VAL A 104 13.00 13.40 -23.67
N SER A 105 13.81 13.87 -22.72
CA SER A 105 15.09 14.54 -23.03
C SER A 105 16.11 13.57 -23.63
N GLU A 106 17.11 14.05 -24.38
CA GLU A 106 18.18 13.18 -24.92
C GLU A 106 18.93 12.43 -23.80
N GLN A 107 19.14 13.10 -22.65
CA GLN A 107 19.77 12.50 -21.48
C GLN A 107 18.90 11.38 -20.90
N ASP A 108 17.60 11.62 -20.74
CA ASP A 108 16.67 10.60 -20.24
C ASP A 108 16.52 9.46 -21.25
N GLN A 109 16.54 9.73 -22.55
CA GLN A 109 16.51 8.67 -23.57
C GLN A 109 17.69 7.71 -23.43
N GLN A 110 18.91 8.23 -23.25
CA GLN A 110 20.10 7.40 -23.05
C GLN A 110 20.00 6.58 -21.76
N LEU A 111 19.66 7.24 -20.65
CA LEU A 111 19.56 6.61 -19.33
C LEU A 111 18.49 5.50 -19.31
N LEU A 112 17.27 5.82 -19.73
CA LEU A 112 16.15 4.89 -19.69
C LEU A 112 16.35 3.72 -20.67
N SER A 113 16.99 3.96 -21.82
CA SER A 113 17.34 2.89 -22.78
C SER A 113 18.39 1.94 -22.23
N GLN A 114 19.41 2.46 -21.53
CA GLN A 114 20.40 1.63 -20.84
C GLN A 114 19.75 0.78 -19.76
N MET A 115 18.95 1.40 -18.87
CA MET A 115 18.24 0.69 -17.80
C MET A 115 17.32 -0.41 -18.35
N ALA A 116 16.57 -0.12 -19.42
CA ALA A 116 15.71 -1.11 -20.06
C ALA A 116 16.53 -2.32 -20.57
N GLY A 117 17.70 -2.08 -21.17
CA GLY A 117 18.59 -3.16 -21.63
C GLY A 117 19.15 -4.01 -20.49
N GLU A 118 19.56 -3.39 -19.38
CA GLU A 118 20.06 -4.11 -18.20
C GLU A 118 18.97 -5.01 -17.58
N LEU A 119 17.74 -4.50 -17.49
CA LEU A 119 16.59 -5.27 -16.98
C LEU A 119 16.17 -6.40 -17.92
N GLU A 120 16.24 -6.19 -19.25
CA GLU A 120 16.01 -7.24 -20.25
C GLU A 120 17.01 -8.38 -20.07
N VAL A 121 18.30 -8.07 -19.89
CA VAL A 121 19.34 -9.07 -19.63
C VAL A 121 19.05 -9.83 -18.33
N ALA A 122 18.76 -9.11 -17.23
CA ALA A 122 18.42 -9.73 -15.95
C ALA A 122 17.20 -10.66 -16.06
N TYR A 123 16.17 -10.27 -16.81
CA TYR A 123 15.02 -11.14 -17.07
C TYR A 123 15.40 -12.38 -17.88
N GLN A 124 16.23 -12.27 -18.92
CA GLN A 124 16.69 -13.43 -19.70
C GLN A 124 17.52 -14.41 -18.87
N GLU A 125 18.31 -13.93 -17.91
CA GLU A 125 19.04 -14.77 -16.96
C GLU A 125 18.07 -15.55 -16.05
N LEU A 126 17.02 -14.88 -15.55
CA LEU A 126 15.97 -15.53 -14.75
C LEU A 126 15.23 -16.60 -15.57
N VAL A 127 14.85 -16.28 -16.81
CA VAL A 127 14.16 -17.23 -17.71
C VAL A 127 15.04 -18.44 -17.98
N SER A 128 16.34 -18.24 -18.21
CA SER A 128 17.29 -19.34 -18.43
C SER A 128 17.45 -20.24 -17.20
N LYS A 129 17.31 -19.69 -15.98
CA LYS A 129 17.48 -20.42 -14.72
C LYS A 129 16.22 -21.13 -14.25
N TYR A 130 15.05 -20.52 -14.43
CA TYR A 130 13.80 -20.97 -13.80
C TYR A 130 12.70 -21.35 -14.82
N GLY A 131 12.84 -20.94 -16.07
CA GLY A 131 11.82 -21.10 -17.12
C GLY A 131 10.75 -20.01 -17.08
N GLU A 132 10.28 -19.58 -18.27
CA GLU A 132 9.32 -18.48 -18.38
C GLU A 132 7.96 -18.79 -17.72
N GLU A 133 7.42 -20.00 -17.91
CA GLU A 133 6.13 -20.39 -17.31
C GLU A 133 6.17 -20.31 -15.78
N LYS A 134 7.28 -20.71 -15.16
CA LYS A 134 7.46 -20.64 -13.71
C LYS A 134 7.49 -19.18 -13.22
N LEU A 135 8.22 -18.31 -13.91
CA LEU A 135 8.28 -16.88 -13.56
C LEU A 135 6.92 -16.19 -13.72
N GLN A 136 6.16 -16.52 -14.78
CA GLN A 136 4.80 -16.02 -14.96
C GLN A 136 3.88 -16.47 -13.82
N SER A 137 3.96 -17.74 -13.41
CA SER A 137 3.21 -18.26 -12.26
C SER A 137 3.56 -17.57 -10.93
N GLN A 138 4.78 -17.02 -10.83
CA GLN A 138 5.26 -16.23 -9.68
C GLN A 138 4.90 -14.74 -9.80
N GLY A 139 4.13 -14.35 -10.80
CA GLY A 139 3.66 -12.97 -10.98
C GLY A 139 4.58 -12.07 -11.81
N MET A 140 5.63 -12.60 -12.46
CA MET A 140 6.42 -11.84 -13.45
C MET A 140 5.69 -11.75 -14.79
N LEU A 141 4.58 -11.00 -14.79
CA LEU A 141 3.75 -10.77 -15.96
C LEU A 141 4.35 -9.71 -16.90
N SER A 142 3.95 -9.75 -18.17
CA SER A 142 4.22 -8.68 -19.13
C SER A 142 3.38 -7.44 -18.86
N LEU A 143 3.81 -6.30 -19.41
CA LEU A 143 3.08 -5.04 -19.36
C LEU A 143 1.70 -5.14 -19.99
N GLU A 144 1.58 -5.85 -21.13
CA GLU A 144 0.29 -6.11 -21.79
C GLU A 144 -0.66 -6.90 -20.90
N GLN A 145 -0.15 -7.89 -20.17
CA GLN A 145 -0.95 -8.67 -19.22
C GLN A 145 -1.44 -7.80 -18.06
N TYR A 146 -0.62 -6.90 -17.52
CA TYR A 146 -1.07 -5.92 -16.54
C TYR A 146 -2.12 -4.98 -17.12
N ALA A 147 -1.89 -4.41 -18.31
CA ALA A 147 -2.81 -3.47 -18.93
C ALA A 147 -4.19 -4.08 -19.22
N GLY A 148 -4.23 -5.40 -19.51
CA GLY A 148 -5.44 -6.18 -19.73
C GLY A 148 -6.23 -6.56 -18.47
N ARG A 149 -5.69 -6.32 -17.26
CA ARG A 149 -6.44 -6.52 -16.01
C ARG A 149 -7.61 -5.56 -15.92
N ARG A 150 -8.68 -6.00 -15.26
CA ARG A 150 -9.83 -5.15 -14.95
C ARG A 150 -9.59 -4.43 -13.63
N ILE A 151 -9.77 -3.11 -13.61
CA ILE A 151 -9.81 -2.31 -12.37
C ILE A 151 -11.27 -1.98 -12.02
N GLU A 152 -11.58 -1.60 -10.79
CA GLU A 152 -12.99 -1.37 -10.42
C GLU A 152 -13.60 -0.18 -11.17
N LEU A 153 -12.79 0.82 -11.55
CA LEU A 153 -13.25 1.95 -12.36
C LEU A 153 -13.68 1.56 -13.78
N ASP A 154 -13.23 0.41 -14.32
CA ASP A 154 -13.64 -0.07 -15.64
C ASP A 154 -15.14 -0.39 -15.72
N TRP A 155 -15.79 -0.60 -14.57
CA TRP A 155 -17.24 -0.75 -14.50
C TRP A 155 -17.99 0.47 -15.05
N LEU A 156 -17.39 1.66 -14.97
CA LEU A 156 -17.96 2.89 -15.54
C LEU A 156 -18.04 2.86 -17.07
N MET A 157 -17.30 1.97 -17.73
CA MET A 157 -17.38 1.75 -19.19
C MET A 157 -18.51 0.79 -19.57
N GLU A 158 -18.87 -0.12 -18.66
CA GLU A 158 -19.77 -1.24 -18.95
C GLU A 158 -21.22 -0.97 -18.52
N GLU A 159 -21.40 -0.23 -17.43
CA GLU A 159 -22.70 -0.07 -16.80
C GLU A 159 -23.03 1.38 -16.43
N SER A 160 -24.34 1.67 -16.41
CA SER A 160 -24.83 2.91 -15.81
C SER A 160 -24.54 2.93 -14.31
N PHE A 161 -24.21 4.11 -13.79
CA PHE A 161 -23.94 4.35 -12.37
C PHE A 161 -24.99 3.73 -11.41
N ASP A 162 -26.28 3.78 -11.77
CA ASP A 162 -27.36 3.22 -10.97
C ASP A 162 -27.27 1.70 -10.82
N LYS A 163 -26.91 0.99 -11.89
CA LYS A 163 -26.73 -0.47 -11.87
C LYS A 163 -25.52 -0.88 -11.03
N ILE A 164 -24.42 -0.13 -11.13
CA ILE A 164 -23.23 -0.34 -10.29
C ILE A 164 -23.63 -0.26 -8.81
N LEU A 165 -24.41 0.76 -8.42
CA LEU A 165 -24.89 0.89 -7.05
C LEU A 165 -25.85 -0.23 -6.62
N GLU A 166 -26.65 -0.79 -7.53
CA GLU A 166 -27.49 -1.96 -7.24
C GLU A 166 -26.66 -3.21 -6.94
N HIS A 167 -25.61 -3.47 -7.73
CA HIS A 167 -24.67 -4.56 -7.47
C HIS A 167 -23.93 -4.39 -6.15
N VAL A 168 -23.43 -3.18 -5.89
CA VAL A 168 -22.70 -2.86 -4.67
C VAL A 168 -23.56 -3.03 -3.41
N LYS A 169 -24.86 -2.74 -3.46
CA LYS A 169 -25.77 -3.00 -2.33
C LYS A 169 -25.80 -4.48 -1.95
N GLN A 170 -25.76 -5.38 -2.94
CA GLN A 170 -25.73 -6.82 -2.69
C GLN A 170 -24.38 -7.23 -2.09
N TRP A 171 -23.28 -6.67 -2.62
CA TRP A 171 -21.92 -6.99 -2.13
C TRP A 171 -21.66 -6.53 -0.69
N ILE A 172 -22.29 -5.44 -0.24
CA ILE A 172 -22.18 -5.00 1.16
C ILE A 172 -22.77 -6.04 2.14
N GLU A 173 -23.71 -6.86 1.67
CA GLU A 173 -24.38 -7.87 2.48
C GLU A 173 -23.63 -9.22 2.44
N ASP A 174 -22.64 -9.38 1.56
CA ASP A 174 -21.77 -10.55 1.47
C ASP A 174 -20.42 -10.30 2.18
N PRO A 175 -20.10 -11.06 3.25
CA PRO A 175 -18.84 -10.94 3.98
C PRO A 175 -17.58 -11.05 3.13
N ASN A 176 -17.64 -11.76 2.00
CA ASN A 176 -16.48 -11.93 1.11
C ASN A 176 -16.30 -10.76 0.14
N MET A 177 -17.36 -10.00 -0.13
CA MET A 177 -17.38 -8.94 -1.15
C MET A 177 -17.45 -7.54 -0.56
N VAL A 178 -17.77 -7.40 0.73
CA VAL A 178 -17.93 -6.11 1.41
C VAL A 178 -16.71 -5.19 1.28
N LEU A 179 -15.48 -5.72 1.33
CA LEU A 179 -14.28 -4.92 1.16
C LEU A 179 -14.15 -4.39 -0.28
N ALA A 180 -14.44 -5.23 -1.28
CA ALA A 180 -14.45 -4.81 -2.67
C ALA A 180 -15.52 -3.74 -2.93
N ALA A 181 -16.70 -3.88 -2.31
CA ALA A 181 -17.75 -2.87 -2.34
C ALA A 181 -17.28 -1.53 -1.76
N VAL A 182 -16.63 -1.54 -0.59
CA VAL A 182 -16.06 -0.33 0.03
C VAL A 182 -15.02 0.34 -0.88
N ARG A 183 -14.13 -0.45 -1.48
CA ARG A 183 -13.10 0.03 -2.42
C ARG A 183 -13.67 0.68 -3.67
N LEU A 184 -14.76 0.15 -4.22
CA LEU A 184 -15.44 0.76 -5.36
C LEU A 184 -16.17 2.04 -4.93
N LEU A 185 -16.90 2.00 -3.81
CA LEU A 185 -17.70 3.12 -3.32
C LEU A 185 -16.90 4.40 -3.05
N CYS A 186 -15.64 4.28 -2.60
CA CYS A 186 -14.80 5.46 -2.37
C CYS A 186 -14.50 6.23 -3.67
N MET A 187 -14.62 5.58 -4.83
CA MET A 187 -14.38 6.15 -6.15
C MET A 187 -15.68 6.49 -6.90
N LEU A 188 -16.83 6.52 -6.21
CA LEU A 188 -18.12 6.85 -6.82
C LEU A 188 -18.75 8.05 -6.11
N PRO A 189 -18.36 9.30 -6.44
CA PRO A 189 -18.75 10.53 -5.72
C PRO A 189 -20.25 10.86 -5.87
N ASP A 190 -21.09 10.13 -5.13
CA ASP A 190 -22.54 10.24 -5.08
C ASP A 190 -23.02 10.09 -3.62
N VAL A 191 -24.09 10.82 -3.27
CA VAL A 191 -24.70 10.80 -1.93
C VAL A 191 -25.15 9.40 -1.51
N ARG A 192 -25.53 8.54 -2.46
CA ARG A 192 -25.88 7.14 -2.22
C ARG A 192 -24.65 6.33 -1.81
N SER A 193 -23.49 6.60 -2.40
CA SER A 193 -22.24 5.95 -2.01
C SER A 193 -21.85 6.30 -0.58
N GLU A 194 -21.95 7.58 -0.21
CA GLU A 194 -21.76 8.04 1.17
C GLU A 194 -22.72 7.31 2.13
N LYS A 195 -24.01 7.24 1.80
CA LYS A 195 -25.02 6.55 2.63
C LYS A 195 -24.67 5.08 2.84
N LEU A 196 -24.19 4.39 1.81
CA LEU A 196 -23.78 2.99 1.90
C LEU A 196 -22.52 2.82 2.76
N LEU A 197 -21.50 3.65 2.57
CA LEU A 197 -20.28 3.63 3.39
C LEU A 197 -20.59 3.92 4.88
N ARG A 198 -21.47 4.89 5.16
CA ARG A 198 -21.95 5.16 6.53
C ARG A 198 -22.72 3.98 7.13
N ARG A 199 -23.47 3.22 6.32
CA ARG A 199 -24.13 1.97 6.76
C ARG A 199 -23.09 0.91 7.12
N VAL A 200 -22.05 0.76 6.31
CA VAL A 200 -20.94 -0.18 6.59
C VAL A 200 -20.28 0.17 7.92
N CYS A 201 -19.93 1.43 8.16
CA CYS A 201 -19.30 1.90 9.41
C CYS A 201 -20.10 1.53 10.68
N ARG A 202 -21.42 1.36 10.59
CA ARG A 202 -22.30 1.08 11.73
C ARG A 202 -22.73 -0.37 11.83
N ASN A 203 -22.42 -1.20 10.84
CA ASN A 203 -22.91 -2.58 10.79
C ASN A 203 -21.96 -3.50 11.56
N GLU A 204 -22.39 -3.94 12.74
CA GLU A 204 -21.59 -4.78 13.64
C GLU A 204 -21.31 -6.19 13.11
N GLN A 205 -22.08 -6.65 12.11
CA GLN A 205 -21.86 -7.93 11.44
C GLN A 205 -20.69 -7.90 10.44
N ILE A 206 -20.20 -6.71 10.08
CA ILE A 206 -19.07 -6.54 9.16
C ILE A 206 -17.76 -6.58 9.96
N ASP A 207 -16.74 -7.18 9.35
CA ASP A 207 -15.39 -7.24 9.91
C ASP A 207 -14.92 -5.85 10.43
N PRO A 208 -14.36 -5.77 11.65
CA PRO A 208 -13.90 -4.52 12.26
C PRO A 208 -12.89 -3.73 11.40
N LYS A 209 -12.02 -4.39 10.62
CA LYS A 209 -11.06 -3.72 9.72
C LYS A 209 -11.79 -3.11 8.54
N VAL A 210 -12.74 -3.84 7.95
CA VAL A 210 -13.54 -3.33 6.82
C VAL A 210 -14.36 -2.11 7.23
N ARG A 211 -14.88 -2.06 8.46
CA ARG A 211 -15.54 -0.86 9.01
C ARG A 211 -14.59 0.34 9.09
N THR A 212 -13.35 0.14 9.52
CA THR A 212 -12.32 1.20 9.51
C THR A 212 -11.98 1.64 8.09
N HIS A 213 -11.89 0.70 7.14
CA HIS A 213 -11.67 1.00 5.71
C HIS A 213 -12.84 1.77 5.12
N ALA A 214 -14.08 1.51 5.53
CA ALA A 214 -15.24 2.28 5.11
C ALA A 214 -15.21 3.73 5.62
N LEU A 215 -14.67 3.94 6.83
CA LEU A 215 -14.47 5.27 7.38
C LEU A 215 -13.41 6.04 6.57
N LEU A 216 -12.31 5.38 6.21
CA LEU A 216 -11.28 5.95 5.34
C LEU A 216 -11.82 6.24 3.93
N ALA A 217 -12.62 5.32 3.39
CA ALA A 217 -13.31 5.48 2.11
C ALA A 217 -14.23 6.71 2.08
N LEU A 218 -14.90 7.06 3.19
CA LEU A 218 -15.67 8.31 3.28
C LEU A 218 -14.77 9.53 3.06
N ARG A 219 -13.58 9.57 3.67
CA ARG A 219 -12.64 10.69 3.48
C ARG A 219 -12.17 10.78 2.02
N TRP A 220 -11.82 9.64 1.41
CA TRP A 220 -11.40 9.58 0.00
C TRP A 220 -12.53 9.89 -0.99
N LEU A 221 -13.78 9.60 -0.63
CA LEU A 221 -14.97 10.02 -1.38
C LEU A 221 -15.18 11.55 -1.35
N GLY A 222 -14.51 12.24 -0.41
CA GLY A 222 -14.63 13.68 -0.20
C GLY A 222 -15.64 14.09 0.86
N VAL A 223 -16.08 13.15 1.70
CA VAL A 223 -16.95 13.44 2.84
C VAL A 223 -16.16 14.15 3.94
N ARG A 224 -16.80 15.12 4.60
CA ARG A 224 -16.24 15.97 5.64
C ARG A 224 -17.12 15.96 6.89
N GLY A 225 -16.59 16.43 8.01
CA GLY A 225 -17.27 16.44 9.30
C GLY A 225 -17.33 15.05 9.95
N ASN A 226 -18.38 14.82 10.74
CA ASN A 226 -18.44 13.65 11.62
C ASN A 226 -19.04 12.40 10.95
N ALA A 227 -18.48 11.24 11.30
CA ALA A 227 -19.00 9.94 10.96
C ALA A 227 -19.09 9.04 12.19
N ALA A 228 -20.20 8.32 12.31
CA ALA A 228 -20.40 7.35 13.38
C ALA A 228 -19.82 5.99 12.97
N LEU A 229 -19.05 5.38 13.86
CA LEU A 229 -18.41 4.08 13.71
C LEU A 229 -18.84 3.21 14.90
N ASN A 230 -19.51 2.09 14.64
CA ASN A 230 -19.86 1.14 15.69
C ASN A 230 -18.77 0.07 15.76
N LYS A 231 -18.07 -0.08 16.88
CA LYS A 231 -17.08 -1.13 17.16
C LYS A 231 -17.05 -1.40 18.67
N PHE A 232 -16.63 -2.59 19.09
CA PHE A 232 -16.56 -2.95 20.53
C PHE A 232 -17.88 -2.75 21.29
N GLU A 233 -19.01 -2.99 20.63
CA GLU A 233 -20.35 -2.77 21.20
C GLU A 233 -20.65 -1.30 21.58
N GLU A 234 -19.83 -0.37 21.10
CA GLU A 234 -19.93 1.07 21.33
C GLU A 234 -20.04 1.84 20.00
N SER A 235 -20.61 3.04 20.07
CA SER A 235 -20.69 3.97 18.93
C SER A 235 -19.73 5.13 19.14
N PHE A 236 -18.72 5.24 18.28
CA PHE A 236 -17.76 6.34 18.25
C PHE A 236 -18.17 7.39 17.22
N ILE A 237 -17.91 8.66 17.52
CA ILE A 237 -18.06 9.76 16.56
C ILE A 237 -16.66 10.22 16.17
N ILE A 238 -16.30 10.03 14.90
CA ILE A 238 -14.99 10.37 14.36
C ILE A 238 -15.11 11.59 13.46
N SER A 239 -14.26 12.59 13.66
CA SER A 239 -14.10 13.71 12.74
C SER A 239 -13.27 13.26 11.54
N LEU A 240 -13.83 13.34 10.32
CA LEU A 240 -13.11 13.05 9.08
C LEU A 240 -12.16 14.18 8.67
N ASP A 241 -12.35 15.38 9.23
CA ASP A 241 -11.51 16.55 8.95
C ASP A 241 -10.21 16.52 9.76
N ASN A 242 -10.28 16.06 11.01
CA ASN A 242 -9.13 15.87 11.89
C ASN A 242 -9.36 14.63 12.78
N PRO A 243 -9.10 13.42 12.25
CA PRO A 243 -9.33 12.18 12.98
C PRO A 243 -8.29 11.99 14.09
N GLU A 244 -8.76 11.74 15.30
CA GLU A 244 -7.93 11.40 16.45
C GLU A 244 -8.41 10.05 17.04
N PRO A 245 -7.60 8.97 16.99
CA PRO A 245 -6.26 8.90 16.40
C PRO A 245 -6.27 8.95 14.86
N GLU A 246 -5.09 9.11 14.25
CA GLU A 246 -4.89 9.33 12.80
C GLU A 246 -5.59 8.28 11.91
N LEU A 247 -6.53 8.72 11.05
CA LEU A 247 -7.12 7.83 10.03
C LEU A 247 -6.28 7.85 8.74
N THR A 248 -5.44 6.82 8.56
CA THR A 248 -4.52 6.68 7.43
C THR A 248 -4.52 5.25 6.87
N VAL A 249 -4.06 5.07 5.62
CA VAL A 249 -3.79 3.75 5.00
C VAL A 249 -2.34 3.30 5.20
N SER A 250 -1.46 4.21 5.58
CA SER A 250 -0.06 3.91 5.88
C SER A 250 0.10 3.42 7.32
N VAL A 251 1.32 3.05 7.69
CA VAL A 251 1.70 2.93 9.10
C VAL A 251 1.49 4.30 9.77
N PRO A 252 0.75 4.38 10.89
CA PRO A 252 0.52 5.64 11.58
C PRO A 252 1.83 6.28 12.04
N ALA A 253 1.93 7.61 11.98
CA ALA A 253 3.15 8.33 12.32
C ALA A 253 3.61 8.07 13.76
N ALA A 254 2.68 7.77 14.68
CA ALA A 254 2.96 7.42 16.07
C ALA A 254 3.86 6.17 16.24
N TYR A 255 3.95 5.30 15.23
CA TYR A 255 4.83 4.12 15.25
C TYR A 255 6.24 4.40 14.72
N LYS A 256 6.53 5.60 14.19
CA LYS A 256 7.88 5.94 13.69
C LYS A 256 8.98 5.65 14.74
N PRO A 257 8.88 6.09 16.02
CA PRO A 257 9.92 5.82 17.01
C PRO A 257 10.15 4.33 17.27
N VAL A 258 9.09 3.52 17.15
CA VAL A 258 9.18 2.05 17.29
C VAL A 258 9.96 1.44 16.13
N LEU A 259 9.67 1.87 14.91
CA LEU A 259 10.37 1.38 13.71
C LEU A 259 11.83 1.83 13.68
N ASP A 260 12.11 3.07 14.11
CA ASP A 260 13.48 3.57 14.24
C ASP A 260 14.24 2.78 15.33
N ARG A 261 13.59 2.45 16.44
CA ARG A 261 14.15 1.60 17.51
C ARG A 261 14.41 0.15 17.05
N MET A 262 13.52 -0.39 16.22
CA MET A 262 13.69 -1.69 15.59
C MET A 262 14.94 -1.69 14.69
N LYS A 263 15.08 -0.68 13.83
CA LYS A 263 16.29 -0.50 13.00
C LYS A 263 17.54 -0.31 13.84
N LEU A 264 17.46 0.39 14.98
CA LEU A 264 18.59 0.59 15.90
C LEU A 264 19.10 -0.73 16.47
N TRP A 265 18.19 -1.63 16.83
CA TRP A 265 18.57 -2.96 17.27
C TRP A 265 19.26 -3.75 16.15
N VAL A 266 18.77 -3.67 14.91
CA VAL A 266 19.42 -4.34 13.76
C VAL A 266 20.81 -3.75 13.50
N ALA A 267 20.95 -2.43 13.52
CA ALA A 267 22.23 -1.74 13.36
C ALA A 267 23.26 -2.16 14.42
N LYS A 268 22.81 -2.39 15.67
CA LYS A 268 23.65 -2.99 16.73
C LYS A 268 24.11 -4.40 16.35
N GLN A 269 23.21 -5.25 15.84
CA GLN A 269 23.57 -6.62 15.44
C GLN A 269 24.55 -6.64 14.25
N GLN A 270 24.50 -5.62 13.39
CA GLN A 270 25.43 -5.44 12.28
C GLN A 270 26.76 -4.78 12.67
N GLY A 271 26.91 -4.34 13.94
CA GLY A 271 28.11 -3.68 14.43
C GLY A 271 28.25 -2.21 14.01
N LEU A 272 27.23 -1.61 13.42
CA LEU A 272 27.19 -0.17 13.07
C LEU A 272 27.01 0.71 14.32
N VAL A 273 26.29 0.19 15.32
CA VAL A 273 26.04 0.86 16.59
C VAL A 273 26.62 0.03 17.73
N THR A 274 27.35 0.67 18.64
CA THR A 274 27.93 -0.05 19.79
C THR A 274 26.84 -0.45 20.81
N PRO A 275 27.05 -1.51 21.60
CA PRO A 275 26.10 -1.88 22.64
C PRO A 275 25.80 -0.76 23.66
N ALA A 276 26.79 0.05 24.02
CA ALA A 276 26.60 1.18 24.93
C ALA A 276 25.69 2.26 24.33
N GLN A 277 25.94 2.66 23.08
CA GLN A 277 25.07 3.60 22.36
C GLN A 277 23.66 3.06 22.21
N TYR A 278 23.50 1.75 21.94
CA TYR A 278 22.18 1.14 21.89
C TYR A 278 21.45 1.27 23.23
N GLU A 279 22.08 0.92 24.37
CA GLU A 279 21.40 0.97 25.67
C GLU A 279 21.06 2.40 26.10
N ASP A 280 21.95 3.37 25.86
CA ASP A 280 21.72 4.78 26.19
C ASP A 280 20.47 5.32 25.48
N ILE A 281 20.26 4.93 24.23
CA ILE A 281 19.14 5.43 23.42
C ILE A 281 17.90 4.54 23.62
N ALA A 282 18.05 3.21 23.67
CA ALA A 282 16.94 2.26 23.79
C ALA A 282 16.27 2.28 25.17
N SER A 283 16.94 2.85 26.18
CA SER A 283 16.36 3.04 27.51
C SER A 283 15.40 4.24 27.60
N THR A 284 15.29 5.06 26.55
CA THR A 284 14.40 6.23 26.51
C THR A 284 13.29 6.07 25.46
N ASP A 285 12.18 6.75 25.68
CA ASP A 285 11.05 6.88 24.75
C ASP A 285 11.13 8.18 23.93
N GLU A 286 12.34 8.72 23.73
CA GLU A 286 12.54 9.89 22.88
C GLU A 286 12.08 9.60 21.45
N ALA A 287 11.28 10.51 20.89
CA ALA A 287 10.63 10.30 19.60
C ALA A 287 11.59 10.42 18.41
N ASP A 288 12.62 11.27 18.53
CA ASP A 288 13.61 11.50 17.50
C ASP A 288 14.99 11.00 17.96
N LEU A 289 15.68 10.34 17.04
CA LEU A 289 17.04 9.86 17.27
C LEU A 289 18.06 10.93 16.85
N PRO A 290 19.24 10.99 17.51
CA PRO A 290 20.32 11.89 17.08
C PRO A 290 20.70 11.68 15.61
N GLU A 291 21.04 12.74 14.89
CA GLU A 291 21.37 12.69 13.45
C GLU A 291 22.48 11.67 13.14
N GLU A 292 23.53 11.62 13.97
CA GLU A 292 24.63 10.64 13.83
C GLU A 292 24.13 9.17 13.88
N ILE A 293 23.07 8.91 14.63
CA ILE A 293 22.47 7.57 14.75
C ILE A 293 21.55 7.32 13.55
N MET A 294 20.82 8.33 13.09
CA MET A 294 19.99 8.25 11.88
C MET A 294 20.81 7.93 10.63
N GLU A 295 22.01 8.49 10.49
CA GLU A 295 22.91 8.14 9.38
C GLU A 295 23.30 6.65 9.43
N LYS A 296 23.67 6.13 10.60
CA LYS A 296 23.99 4.70 10.79
C LYS A 296 22.80 3.79 10.57
N LEU A 297 21.59 4.25 10.87
CA LEU A 297 20.34 3.53 10.60
C LEU A 297 20.03 3.42 9.10
N ASN A 298 20.41 4.43 8.32
CA ASN A 298 20.25 4.40 6.86
C ASN A 298 21.27 3.46 6.19
N GLU A 299 22.44 3.27 6.82
CA GLU A 299 23.42 2.26 6.42
C GLU A 299 23.03 0.83 6.83
N ALA A 300 22.12 0.68 7.80
CA ALA A 300 21.71 -0.62 8.29
C ALA A 300 20.85 -1.36 7.27
N ASP A 301 21.32 -2.53 6.85
CA ASP A 301 20.61 -3.37 5.88
C ASP A 301 19.52 -4.18 6.58
N VAL A 302 18.30 -3.64 6.60
CA VAL A 302 17.10 -4.38 7.02
C VAL A 302 16.36 -4.83 5.76
N PRO A 303 16.30 -6.14 5.46
CA PRO A 303 15.60 -6.64 4.28
C PRO A 303 14.19 -6.08 4.18
N SER A 304 13.84 -5.48 3.03
CA SER A 304 12.56 -4.78 2.84
C SER A 304 11.35 -5.66 3.14
N VAL A 305 11.43 -6.96 2.80
CA VAL A 305 10.38 -7.95 3.12
C VAL A 305 10.09 -8.00 4.63
N LEU A 306 11.11 -7.90 5.48
CA LEU A 306 10.92 -7.93 6.93
C LEU A 306 10.35 -6.61 7.47
N GLN A 307 10.71 -5.47 6.86
CA GLN A 307 10.09 -4.18 7.19
C GLN A 307 8.59 -4.21 6.84
N GLU A 308 8.23 -4.77 5.68
CA GLU A 308 6.83 -4.92 5.27
C GLU A 308 6.02 -5.83 6.19
N VAL A 309 6.63 -6.89 6.75
CA VAL A 309 5.96 -7.71 7.78
C VAL A 309 5.57 -6.85 8.99
N ALA A 310 6.48 -6.00 9.49
CA ALA A 310 6.19 -5.10 10.60
C ALA A 310 5.10 -4.08 10.24
N HIS A 311 5.19 -3.46 9.06
CA HIS A 311 4.20 -2.51 8.57
C HIS A 311 2.80 -3.12 8.45
N MET A 312 2.70 -4.32 7.88
CA MET A 312 1.46 -5.06 7.68
C MET A 312 0.81 -5.42 9.03
N LEU A 313 1.58 -5.89 10.01
CA LEU A 313 1.09 -6.23 11.34
C LEU A 313 0.58 -5.00 12.10
N ILE A 314 1.33 -3.89 12.05
CA ILE A 314 0.89 -2.62 12.65
C ILE A 314 -0.42 -2.17 11.99
N ARG A 315 -0.50 -2.20 10.66
CA ARG A 315 -1.68 -1.77 9.91
C ARG A 315 -2.91 -2.63 10.22
N ALA A 316 -2.75 -3.94 10.22
CA ALA A 316 -3.83 -4.88 10.55
C ALA A 316 -4.38 -4.64 11.96
N ALA A 317 -3.50 -4.44 12.94
CA ALA A 317 -3.90 -4.13 14.32
C ALA A 317 -4.54 -2.74 14.44
N TYR A 318 -4.00 -1.75 13.75
CA TYR A 318 -4.57 -0.41 13.72
C TYR A 318 -6.00 -0.42 13.16
N ASP A 319 -6.22 -1.06 12.01
CA ASP A 319 -7.54 -1.21 11.40
C ASP A 319 -8.51 -1.97 12.31
N GLN A 320 -8.03 -3.04 12.93
CA GLN A 320 -8.84 -3.86 13.83
C GLN A 320 -9.30 -3.08 15.06
N TYR A 321 -8.40 -2.31 15.67
CA TYR A 321 -8.63 -1.68 16.96
C TYR A 321 -9.05 -0.21 16.92
N TYR A 322 -8.98 0.46 15.77
CA TYR A 322 -9.44 1.84 15.60
C TYR A 322 -10.89 2.01 16.11
N PRO A 323 -11.21 3.08 16.89
CA PRO A 323 -10.35 4.18 17.30
C PRO A 323 -9.60 3.95 18.63
N LEU A 324 -9.78 2.80 19.29
CA LEU A 324 -9.17 2.46 20.58
C LEU A 324 -7.76 1.88 20.42
N VAL A 325 -6.93 2.54 19.62
CA VAL A 325 -5.52 2.15 19.43
C VAL A 325 -4.69 2.61 20.64
N PRO A 326 -3.82 1.77 21.20
CA PRO A 326 -2.97 2.17 22.33
C PRO A 326 -2.06 3.33 21.95
N LYS A 327 -1.85 4.26 22.89
CA LYS A 327 -0.76 5.23 22.76
C LYS A 327 0.57 4.48 22.84
N ILE A 328 1.50 4.87 21.98
CA ILE A 328 2.83 4.25 21.93
C ILE A 328 3.68 4.80 23.07
N SER A 329 4.07 3.90 23.96
CA SER A 329 5.02 4.08 25.06
C SER A 329 5.75 2.76 25.26
N GLY A 330 6.99 2.77 25.76
CA GLY A 330 7.83 1.59 25.78
C GLY A 330 8.25 1.20 24.36
N THR A 331 8.87 2.15 23.64
CA THR A 331 9.30 1.97 22.25
C THR A 331 10.23 0.78 22.07
N ARG A 332 11.09 0.50 23.06
CA ARG A 332 11.93 -0.71 23.14
C ARG A 332 11.07 -1.97 23.11
N GLN A 333 10.07 -2.06 23.97
CA GLN A 333 9.17 -3.23 24.07
C GLN A 333 8.39 -3.45 22.76
N TRP A 334 7.85 -2.38 22.17
CA TRP A 334 7.18 -2.46 20.87
C TRP A 334 8.13 -2.91 19.76
N SER A 335 9.36 -2.38 19.74
CA SER A 335 10.35 -2.77 18.72
C SER A 335 10.76 -4.23 18.87
N ALA A 336 10.91 -4.71 20.11
CA ALA A 336 11.22 -6.09 20.42
C ALA A 336 10.09 -7.03 19.97
N ALA A 337 8.83 -6.64 20.20
CA ALA A 337 7.66 -7.39 19.71
C ALA A 337 7.65 -7.55 18.18
N LEU A 338 7.96 -6.48 17.44
CA LEU A 338 8.06 -6.53 15.97
C LEU A 338 9.22 -7.41 15.51
N LEU A 339 10.40 -7.29 16.15
CA LEU A 339 11.56 -8.13 15.85
C LEU A 339 11.28 -9.62 16.09
N MET A 340 10.54 -9.96 17.15
CA MET A 340 10.10 -11.34 17.40
C MET A 340 9.23 -11.85 16.25
N LEU A 341 8.28 -11.04 15.75
CA LEU A 341 7.40 -11.42 14.65
C LEU A 341 8.14 -11.50 13.30
N MET A 342 9.06 -10.57 13.04
CA MET A 342 9.94 -10.63 11.87
C MET A 342 10.82 -11.88 11.89
N LYS A 343 11.35 -12.25 13.06
CA LYS A 343 12.11 -13.49 13.24
C LYS A 343 11.24 -14.71 12.98
N ASP A 344 10.05 -14.77 13.57
CA ASP A 344 9.09 -15.86 13.36
C ASP A 344 8.78 -16.03 11.86
N TYR A 345 8.58 -14.91 11.14
CA TYR A 345 8.40 -14.91 9.68
C TYR A 345 9.66 -15.38 8.94
N ALA A 346 10.83 -14.85 9.26
CA ALA A 346 12.08 -15.18 8.58
C ALA A 346 12.46 -16.67 8.75
N VAL A 347 12.36 -17.22 9.96
CA VAL A 347 12.58 -18.64 10.22
C VAL A 347 11.46 -19.48 9.58
N GLY A 348 10.25 -18.96 9.58
CA GLY A 348 9.06 -19.49 8.92
C GLY A 348 9.25 -19.73 7.42
N PHE A 349 9.60 -18.66 6.72
CA PHE A 349 9.47 -18.51 5.28
C PHE A 349 10.82 -18.39 4.57
N LEU A 350 11.78 -17.62 5.12
CA LEU A 350 13.11 -17.39 4.54
C LEU A 350 14.14 -18.44 4.97
N GLY A 351 13.77 -19.34 5.90
CA GLY A 351 14.61 -20.43 6.39
C GLY A 351 15.71 -20.03 7.38
N SER A 352 15.94 -18.72 7.61
CA SER A 352 16.94 -18.25 8.55
C SER A 352 16.65 -16.84 9.06
N TRP A 353 17.12 -16.56 10.27
CA TRP A 353 17.18 -15.22 10.86
C TRP A 353 18.66 -14.84 11.01
N PRO A 354 19.16 -13.82 10.28
CA PRO A 354 20.59 -13.52 10.23
C PRO A 354 21.11 -12.74 11.44
N TYR A 355 20.22 -12.37 12.38
CA TYR A 355 20.55 -11.54 13.54
C TYR A 355 20.48 -12.36 14.85
N GLY A 356 20.82 -11.72 15.97
CA GLY A 356 20.70 -12.31 17.30
C GLY A 356 19.26 -12.54 17.78
N GLU A 357 19.10 -13.02 19.01
CA GLU A 357 17.78 -13.15 19.64
C GLU A 357 17.20 -11.78 20.00
N PRO A 358 15.99 -11.44 19.53
CA PRO A 358 15.27 -10.26 20.01
C PRO A 358 15.02 -10.32 21.51
N GLU A 359 14.86 -9.17 22.14
CA GLU A 359 14.52 -9.09 23.55
C GLU A 359 13.11 -9.63 23.80
N GLN A 360 12.91 -10.32 24.92
CA GLN A 360 11.66 -11.06 25.22
C GLN A 360 11.10 -10.70 26.59
N ASP A 361 11.13 -9.42 26.96
CA ASP A 361 10.48 -8.99 28.20
C ASP A 361 8.96 -9.22 28.15
N GLN A 362 8.32 -9.27 29.32
CA GLN A 362 6.90 -9.60 29.44
C GLN A 362 6.00 -8.61 28.68
N THR A 363 6.38 -7.34 28.62
CA THR A 363 5.62 -6.29 27.94
C THR A 363 5.73 -6.43 26.42
N ALA A 364 6.92 -6.75 25.90
CA ALA A 364 7.13 -7.07 24.49
C ALA A 364 6.27 -8.26 24.04
N ILE A 365 6.16 -9.30 24.87
CA ILE A 365 5.29 -10.45 24.60
C ILE A 365 3.81 -10.03 24.54
N LEU A 366 3.36 -9.14 25.43
CA LEU A 366 1.99 -8.63 25.40
C LEU A 366 1.72 -7.81 24.14
N HIS A 367 2.65 -6.94 23.71
CA HIS A 367 2.53 -6.20 22.45
C HIS A 367 2.50 -7.12 21.23
N ARG A 368 3.36 -8.16 21.21
CA ARG A 368 3.34 -9.19 20.17
C ARG A 368 1.98 -9.87 20.07
N ASN A 369 1.41 -10.29 21.21
CA ASN A 369 0.13 -10.97 21.23
C ASN A 369 -1.02 -10.04 20.80
N TRP A 370 -0.94 -8.75 21.14
CA TRP A 370 -1.91 -7.74 20.68
C TRP A 370 -1.84 -7.50 19.16
N LEU A 371 -0.64 -7.49 18.57
CA LEU A 371 -0.49 -7.43 17.11
C LEU A 371 -1.07 -8.68 16.44
N LEU A 372 -0.77 -9.87 16.99
CA LEU A 372 -1.25 -11.14 16.46
C LEU A 372 -2.75 -11.34 16.61
N SER A 373 -3.39 -10.79 17.64
CA SER A 373 -4.85 -10.90 17.80
C SER A 373 -5.64 -10.20 16.69
N ALA A 374 -5.00 -9.28 15.96
CA ALA A 374 -5.57 -8.70 14.75
C ALA A 374 -5.19 -9.46 13.46
N SER A 375 -4.27 -10.42 13.50
CA SER A 375 -3.83 -11.23 12.37
C SER A 375 -3.79 -12.71 12.77
N PRO A 376 -4.96 -13.32 13.07
CA PRO A 376 -5.04 -14.67 13.64
C PRO A 376 -4.47 -15.77 12.72
N ASP A 377 -4.44 -15.51 11.42
CA ASP A 377 -3.94 -16.38 10.36
C ASP A 377 -2.43 -16.23 10.09
N PHE A 378 -1.72 -15.37 10.83
CA PHE A 378 -0.31 -15.07 10.57
C PHE A 378 0.58 -16.32 10.48
N TYR A 379 0.46 -17.24 11.44
CA TYR A 379 1.26 -18.48 11.44
C TYR A 379 0.77 -19.50 10.41
N ASP A 380 -0.53 -19.55 10.15
CA ASP A 380 -1.11 -20.45 9.14
C ASP A 380 -0.63 -20.04 7.73
N LEU A 381 -0.53 -18.74 7.45
CA LEU A 381 0.01 -18.20 6.21
C LEU A 381 1.50 -18.54 6.05
N ILE A 382 2.29 -18.43 7.11
CA ILE A 382 3.71 -18.83 7.11
C ILE A 382 3.84 -20.32 6.78
N GLU A 383 3.02 -21.18 7.39
CA GLU A 383 3.07 -22.62 7.16
C GLU A 383 2.61 -23.00 5.74
N ALA A 384 1.52 -22.39 5.26
CA ALA A 384 1.00 -22.60 3.91
C ALA A 384 2.04 -22.21 2.85
N ALA A 385 2.69 -21.06 3.02
CA ALA A 385 3.73 -20.59 2.13
C ALA A 385 4.96 -21.51 2.15
N ARG A 386 5.37 -22.01 3.33
CA ARG A 386 6.45 -23.00 3.45
C ARG A 386 6.12 -24.29 2.68
N LYS A 387 4.89 -24.78 2.78
CA LYS A 387 4.43 -25.97 2.03
C LYS A 387 4.50 -25.73 0.52
N GLN A 388 4.00 -24.59 0.04
CA GLN A 388 4.08 -24.23 -1.37
C GLN A 388 5.53 -24.15 -1.87
N MET A 389 6.46 -23.58 -1.08
CA MET A 389 7.87 -23.55 -1.47
C MET A 389 8.49 -24.96 -1.54
N ALA A 390 8.16 -25.84 -0.61
CA ALA A 390 8.64 -27.21 -0.61
C ALA A 390 8.13 -27.99 -1.84
N GLU A 391 6.87 -27.78 -2.22
CA GLU A 391 6.27 -28.34 -3.45
C GLU A 391 6.88 -27.76 -4.73
N LEU A 392 7.37 -26.52 -4.71
CA LEU A 392 8.03 -25.87 -5.85
C LEU A 392 9.53 -26.20 -6.01
N GLN A 393 10.13 -26.81 -4.98
CA GLN A 393 11.53 -27.23 -4.93
C GLN A 393 11.73 -28.74 -5.12
N GLY A 394 10.67 -29.54 -4.90
CA GLY A 394 10.62 -30.96 -5.26
C GLY A 394 10.18 -31.16 -6.70
#